data_AF-A0A7V8B071-F1
#
_entry.id   AF-A0A7V8B071-F1
#
_cell.length_a   1.000
_cell.length_b   1.000
_cell.length_c   1.000
_cell.angle_alpha   90.00
_cell.angle_beta   90.00
_cell.angle_gamma   90.00
#
_symmetry.space_group_name_H-M   'P 1'
#
loop_
_entity.id
_entity.type
_entity.pdbx_description
1 polymer ?
#
loop_
_entity_poly.entity_id
_entity_poly.type
_entity_poly.pdbx_seq_one_letter_code
_entity_poly.pdbx_strand_id
1 'polypeptide(L)'
;MIPHTLLLLLLLEIATVSLSAAETATSAIQALSDSGRPNMMSAVVEIRGAHGEPQPEEWVIICNDPTAQGGIRELTIKDHHIISERTPLCSFEGQGSLPQLDTTRITMDSGTIFKAANTEAKNHRIGFDALTYTIRTDALTGKPLWIVQLYKAEKNDERLVGTLQFSPETGALIKGL
;
A
#
# COMPACT_ATOMS: atom_id res chain seq x y z
N MET A 1 53.36 29.94 29.43
CA MET A 1 53.12 28.97 28.35
C MET A 1 52.81 27.64 29.00
N ILE A 2 51.53 27.32 29.19
CA ILE A 2 51.09 26.04 29.79
C ILE A 2 50.61 25.15 28.64
N PRO A 3 51.28 24.04 28.32
CA PRO A 3 50.81 23.12 27.29
C PRO A 3 50.06 21.93 27.90
N HIS A 4 49.01 21.54 27.18
CA HIS A 4 48.39 20.21 27.13
C HIS A 4 47.57 19.76 28.35
N THR A 5 46.49 19.05 28.03
CA THR A 5 45.68 18.20 28.92
C THR A 5 44.48 18.87 29.63
N LEU A 6 43.47 19.23 28.87
CA LEU A 6 42.07 19.03 29.28
C LEU A 6 41.25 18.85 27.99
N LEU A 7 41.25 17.65 27.41
CA LEU A 7 40.16 16.70 27.61
C LEU A 7 38.78 17.36 27.47
N LEU A 8 38.56 18.06 26.36
CA LEU A 8 37.20 18.29 25.86
C LEU A 8 36.90 17.15 24.89
N LEU A 9 36.61 15.97 25.45
CA LEU A 9 35.90 14.89 24.77
C LEU A 9 34.52 15.44 24.40
N LEU A 10 34.45 16.07 23.24
CA LEU A 10 33.18 16.41 22.61
C LEU A 10 32.56 15.08 22.16
N LEU A 11 31.75 14.48 23.04
CA LEU A 11 30.89 13.34 22.68
C LEU A 11 29.98 13.81 21.54
N LEU A 12 30.30 13.41 20.32
CA LEU A 12 29.42 13.53 19.18
C LEU A 12 28.42 12.38 19.27
N GLU A 13 27.33 12.58 20.02
CA GLU A 13 26.17 11.69 19.98
C GLU A 13 25.51 11.84 18.60
N ILE A 14 25.97 11.04 17.65
CA ILE A 14 25.29 10.86 16.37
C ILE A 14 24.00 10.10 16.69
N ALA A 15 22.92 10.84 16.97
CA ALA A 15 21.59 10.28 16.97
C ALA A 15 21.32 9.78 15.55
N THR A 16 21.46 8.48 15.33
CA THR A 16 20.98 7.83 14.12
C THR A 16 19.46 7.89 14.15
N VAL A 17 18.90 8.96 13.59
CA VAL A 17 17.47 9.03 13.30
C VAL A 17 17.26 8.06 12.14
N SER A 18 16.82 6.84 12.45
CA SER A 18 16.29 5.93 11.44
C SER A 18 15.03 6.59 10.86
N LEU A 19 15.16 7.18 9.68
CA LEU A 19 14.01 7.62 8.91
C LEU A 19 13.31 6.34 8.44
N SER A 20 12.21 5.94 9.10
CA SER A 20 11.34 4.90 8.55
C SER A 20 10.86 5.41 7.21
N ALA A 21 11.21 4.72 6.12
CA ALA A 21 10.71 5.06 4.80
C ALA A 21 9.19 4.87 4.84
N ALA A 22 8.44 5.86 4.37
CA ALA A 22 6.99 5.77 4.39
C ALA A 22 6.52 4.51 3.64
N GLU A 23 5.64 3.72 4.24
CA GLU A 23 5.23 2.44 3.70
C GLU A 23 4.40 2.64 2.42
N THR A 24 4.85 2.02 1.34
CA THR A 24 4.22 2.08 0.00
C THR A 24 3.76 0.68 -0.41
N ALA A 25 2.89 0.59 -1.42
CA ALA A 25 2.55 -0.72 -1.98
C ALA A 25 3.78 -1.50 -2.46
N THR A 26 4.76 -0.82 -3.07
CA THR A 26 5.99 -1.44 -3.55
C THR A 26 6.89 -1.93 -2.42
N SER A 27 6.99 -1.19 -1.30
CA SER A 27 7.73 -1.67 -0.12
C SER A 27 7.01 -2.84 0.55
N ALA A 28 5.68 -2.85 0.57
CA ALA A 28 4.92 -3.98 1.09
C ALA A 28 5.14 -5.26 0.27
N ILE A 29 5.17 -5.15 -1.07
CA ILE A 29 5.56 -6.25 -1.96
C ILE A 29 7.00 -6.70 -1.66
N GLN A 30 7.93 -5.76 -1.49
CA GLN A 30 9.32 -6.08 -1.19
C GLN A 30 9.45 -6.80 0.17
N ALA A 31 8.72 -6.36 1.20
CA ALA A 31 8.69 -7.01 2.51
C ALA A 31 8.21 -8.48 2.40
N LEU A 32 7.19 -8.76 1.59
CA LEU A 32 6.75 -10.13 1.32
C LEU A 32 7.80 -10.93 0.53
N SER A 33 8.50 -10.30 -0.41
CA SER A 33 9.61 -10.93 -1.14
C SER A 33 10.73 -11.34 -0.19
N ASP A 34 11.13 -10.41 0.69
CA ASP A 34 12.23 -10.56 1.65
C ASP A 34 11.88 -11.56 2.76
N SER A 35 10.59 -11.81 3.01
CA SER A 35 10.13 -12.81 3.99
C SER A 35 10.44 -14.25 3.58
N GLY A 36 10.94 -14.50 2.36
CA GLY A 36 11.32 -15.84 1.90
C GLY A 36 10.13 -16.78 1.68
N ARG A 37 8.94 -16.25 1.34
CA ARG A 37 7.70 -17.01 1.13
C ARG A 37 7.26 -17.02 -0.35
N PRO A 38 7.99 -17.71 -1.25
CA PRO A 38 7.75 -17.63 -2.69
C PRO A 38 6.34 -18.09 -3.11
N ASN A 39 5.77 -19.10 -2.43
CA ASN A 39 4.40 -19.58 -2.68
C ASN A 39 3.35 -18.52 -2.36
N MET A 40 3.63 -17.65 -1.39
CA MET A 40 2.73 -16.57 -1.00
C MET A 40 2.83 -15.41 -2.00
N MET A 41 4.07 -15.09 -2.41
CA MET A 41 4.33 -14.11 -3.46
C MET A 41 3.65 -14.48 -4.78
N SER A 42 3.70 -15.74 -5.18
CA SER A 42 3.02 -16.23 -6.39
C SER A 42 1.51 -16.40 -6.21
N ALA A 43 0.96 -16.19 -5.02
CA ALA A 43 -0.46 -16.31 -4.75
C ALA A 43 -1.14 -14.97 -4.47
N VAL A 44 -0.41 -13.85 -4.54
CA VAL A 44 -0.98 -12.51 -4.34
C VAL A 44 -2.11 -12.28 -5.34
N VAL A 45 -3.24 -11.80 -4.84
CA VAL A 45 -4.41 -11.43 -5.64
C VAL A 45 -4.77 -9.96 -5.49
N GLU A 46 -4.38 -9.35 -4.38
CA GLU A 46 -4.73 -7.98 -4.08
C GLU A 46 -3.79 -7.36 -3.06
N ILE A 47 -3.61 -6.05 -3.18
CA ILE A 47 -2.85 -5.23 -2.24
C ILE A 47 -3.71 -4.01 -1.89
N ARG A 48 -3.87 -3.71 -0.60
CA ARG A 48 -4.72 -2.61 -0.13
C ARG A 48 -4.03 -1.77 0.92
N GLY A 49 -4.37 -0.50 0.95
CA GLY A 49 -3.99 0.39 2.04
C GLY A 49 -5.07 1.45 2.21
N ALA A 50 -5.50 1.68 3.45
CA ALA A 50 -6.56 2.62 3.78
C ALA A 50 -5.99 3.90 4.40
N HIS A 51 -6.82 4.94 4.49
CA HIS A 51 -6.52 6.19 5.20
C HIS A 51 -5.19 6.86 4.79
N GLY A 52 -4.85 6.81 3.50
CA GLY A 52 -3.57 7.31 3.01
C GLY A 52 -3.56 8.81 2.72
N GLU A 53 -2.63 9.52 3.36
CA GLU A 53 -2.40 10.97 3.23
C GLU A 53 -0.90 11.34 3.27
N PRO A 54 -0.09 11.04 2.22
CA PRO A 54 -0.43 10.33 1.00
C PRO A 54 -0.29 8.80 1.13
N GLN A 55 0.43 8.33 2.14
CA GLN A 55 0.72 6.91 2.36
C GLN A 55 -0.18 6.34 3.46
N PRO A 56 -0.75 5.14 3.28
CA PRO A 56 -1.31 4.35 4.36
C PRO A 56 -0.25 4.05 5.44
N GLU A 57 -0.70 3.90 6.68
CA GLU A 57 0.19 3.46 7.77
C GLU A 57 0.56 1.97 7.61
N GLU A 58 -0.36 1.18 7.08
CA GLU A 58 -0.20 -0.26 6.86
C GLU A 58 -0.78 -0.68 5.51
N TRP A 59 -0.24 -1.76 4.97
CA TRP A 59 -0.70 -2.39 3.75
C TRP A 59 -1.17 -3.81 4.03
N VAL A 60 -2.30 -4.20 3.46
CA VAL A 60 -2.80 -5.57 3.52
C VAL A 60 -2.58 -6.23 2.17
N ILE A 61 -1.83 -7.34 2.15
CA ILE A 61 -1.67 -8.20 0.99
C ILE A 61 -2.59 -9.41 1.16
N ILE A 62 -3.45 -9.63 0.17
CA ILE A 62 -4.34 -10.79 0.13
C ILE A 62 -3.76 -11.79 -0.86
N CYS A 63 -3.69 -13.05 -0.42
CA CYS A 63 -3.21 -14.17 -1.20
C CYS A 63 -4.25 -15.28 -1.26
N ASN A 64 -4.35 -15.96 -2.41
CA ASN A 64 -5.05 -17.24 -2.47
C ASN A 64 -4.30 -18.26 -1.60
N ASP A 65 -5.02 -18.97 -0.73
CA ASP A 65 -4.45 -20.03 0.11
C ASP A 65 -5.46 -21.17 0.21
N PRO A 66 -5.34 -22.22 -0.61
CA PRO A 66 -6.27 -23.35 -0.60
C PRO A 66 -6.20 -24.17 0.69
N THR A 67 -5.18 -23.96 1.53
CA THR A 67 -5.06 -24.63 2.84
C THR A 67 -5.76 -23.85 3.95
N ALA A 68 -6.07 -22.57 3.72
CA ALA A 68 -6.84 -21.74 4.63
C ALA A 68 -8.34 -22.07 4.52
N GLN A 69 -9.06 -22.04 5.64
CA GLN A 69 -10.48 -22.40 5.69
C GLN A 69 -11.36 -21.52 4.77
N GLY A 70 -11.01 -20.25 4.58
CA GLY A 70 -11.69 -19.34 3.66
C GLY A 70 -11.07 -19.25 2.26
N GLY A 71 -10.07 -20.08 1.94
CA GLY A 71 -9.38 -20.07 0.65
C GLY A 71 -8.44 -18.87 0.43
N ILE A 72 -8.29 -17.99 1.42
CA ILE A 72 -7.44 -16.80 1.37
C ILE A 72 -6.64 -16.62 2.66
N ARG A 73 -5.54 -15.89 2.52
CA ARG A 73 -4.72 -15.41 3.62
C ARG A 73 -4.47 -13.92 3.47
N GLU A 74 -4.59 -13.19 4.57
CA GLU A 74 -4.30 -11.76 4.64
C GLU A 74 -3.03 -11.54 5.45
N LEU A 75 -2.14 -10.71 4.91
CA LEU A 75 -0.89 -10.31 5.54
C LEU A 75 -0.91 -8.80 5.73
N THR A 76 -0.84 -8.34 6.97
CA THR A 76 -0.67 -6.91 7.26
C THR A 76 0.82 -6.61 7.33
N ILE A 77 1.24 -5.65 6.52
CA ILE A 77 2.60 -5.16 6.40
C ILE A 77 2.69 -3.76 6.98
N LYS A 78 3.68 -3.54 7.82
CA LYS A 78 4.01 -2.23 8.40
C LYS A 78 5.49 -2.18 8.73
N ASP A 79 6.11 -1.02 8.50
CA ASP A 79 7.54 -0.78 8.73
C ASP A 79 8.43 -1.87 8.09
N HIS A 80 8.10 -2.28 6.86
CA HIS A 80 8.76 -3.36 6.10
C HIS A 80 8.67 -4.78 6.71
N HIS A 81 7.72 -5.01 7.63
CA HIS A 81 7.53 -6.32 8.29
C HIS A 81 6.10 -6.83 8.17
N ILE A 82 5.93 -8.15 8.08
CA ILE A 82 4.63 -8.80 8.29
C ILE A 82 4.31 -8.73 9.78
N ILE A 83 3.39 -7.85 10.17
CA ILE A 83 2.98 -7.65 11.57
C ILE A 83 1.75 -8.47 11.96
N SER A 84 0.97 -8.93 10.98
CA SER A 84 -0.21 -9.75 11.21
C SER A 84 -0.47 -10.72 10.06
N GLU A 85 -1.07 -11.86 10.38
CA GLU A 85 -1.47 -12.88 9.42
C GLU A 85 -2.82 -13.47 9.84
N ARG A 86 -3.79 -13.46 8.91
CA ARG A 86 -5.16 -13.94 9.17
C ARG A 86 -5.63 -14.87 8.06
N THR A 87 -6.54 -15.76 8.39
CA THR A 87 -7.28 -16.61 7.44
C THR A 87 -8.79 -16.39 7.64
N PRO A 88 -9.36 -15.35 7.03
CA PRO A 88 -10.77 -15.00 7.20
C PRO A 88 -11.70 -16.16 6.83
N LEU A 89 -12.78 -16.33 7.60
CA LEU A 89 -13.81 -17.37 7.33
C LEU A 89 -14.81 -16.95 6.27
N CYS A 90 -15.09 -15.64 6.18
CA CYS A 90 -15.93 -15.08 5.14
C CYS A 90 -15.07 -14.83 3.92
N SER A 91 -15.29 -15.64 2.88
CA SER A 91 -14.77 -15.37 1.55
C SER A 91 -15.08 -13.92 1.18
N PHE A 92 -14.05 -13.22 0.69
CA PHE A 92 -14.20 -12.02 -0.13
C PHE A 92 -15.41 -12.21 -1.06
N GLU A 93 -16.32 -11.23 -1.17
CA GLU A 93 -17.56 -11.38 -1.96
C GLU A 93 -17.25 -11.90 -3.38
N GLY A 94 -17.43 -13.21 -3.59
CA GLY A 94 -16.89 -13.92 -4.74
C GLY A 94 -16.35 -15.28 -4.36
N GLN A 95 -17.23 -16.29 -4.31
CA GLN A 95 -16.83 -17.69 -4.28
C GLN A 95 -16.03 -18.00 -5.55
N GLY A 96 -14.70 -17.95 -5.45
CA GLY A 96 -13.77 -18.22 -6.53
C GLY A 96 -12.39 -17.69 -6.19
N SER A 97 -11.34 -18.43 -6.60
CA SER A 97 -9.97 -17.91 -6.56
C SER A 97 -9.95 -16.56 -7.29
N LEU A 98 -9.58 -15.50 -6.58
CA LEU A 98 -9.43 -14.19 -7.20
C LEU A 98 -8.30 -14.29 -8.24
N PRO A 99 -8.41 -13.58 -9.39
CA PRO A 99 -7.36 -13.62 -10.39
C PRO A 99 -6.03 -13.21 -9.79
N GLN A 100 -4.99 -14.00 -10.03
CA GLN A 100 -3.65 -13.72 -9.53
C GLN A 100 -3.18 -12.35 -10.02
N LEU A 101 -2.55 -11.59 -9.13
CA LEU A 101 -1.96 -10.30 -9.41
C LEU A 101 -0.50 -10.48 -9.82
N ASP A 102 -0.16 -10.01 -11.01
CA ASP A 102 1.24 -9.93 -11.45
C ASP A 102 1.91 -8.72 -10.79
N THR A 103 2.53 -8.96 -9.63
CA THR A 103 3.19 -7.93 -8.83
C THR A 103 4.42 -7.32 -9.52
N THR A 104 5.00 -8.00 -10.51
CA THR A 104 6.19 -7.52 -11.23
C THR A 104 5.89 -6.33 -12.14
N ARG A 105 4.62 -6.10 -12.46
CA ARG A 105 4.14 -4.99 -13.28
C ARG A 105 3.75 -3.76 -12.47
N ILE A 106 3.85 -3.82 -11.15
CA ILE A 106 3.56 -2.70 -10.26
C ILE A 106 4.84 -1.90 -10.07
N THR A 107 4.98 -0.82 -10.85
CA THR A 107 6.17 0.04 -10.81
C THR A 107 5.89 1.40 -10.18
N MET A 108 4.62 1.81 -10.14
CA MET A 108 4.19 3.06 -9.53
C MET A 108 3.82 2.85 -8.07
N ASP A 109 4.32 3.72 -7.22
CA ASP A 109 4.00 3.75 -5.80
C ASP A 109 2.75 4.61 -5.51
N SER A 110 2.20 4.43 -4.32
CA SER A 110 1.06 5.17 -3.81
C SER A 110 1.31 6.69 -3.73
N GLY A 111 2.55 7.14 -3.58
CA GLY A 111 2.89 8.57 -3.57
C GLY A 111 2.69 9.23 -4.93
N THR A 112 3.08 8.54 -6.01
CA THR A 112 2.85 8.99 -7.39
C THR A 112 1.36 8.97 -7.73
N ILE A 113 0.67 7.89 -7.34
CA ILE A 113 -0.78 7.75 -7.54
C ILE A 113 -1.57 8.82 -6.78
N PHE A 114 -1.18 9.15 -5.53
CA PHE A 114 -1.78 10.23 -4.75
C PHE A 114 -1.70 11.57 -5.48
N LYS A 115 -0.53 11.92 -6.03
CA LYS A 115 -0.34 13.18 -6.76
C LYS A 115 -1.26 13.28 -7.98
N ALA A 116 -1.41 12.17 -8.71
CA ALA A 116 -2.31 12.09 -9.86
C ALA A 116 -3.78 12.25 -9.42
N ALA A 117 -4.20 11.51 -8.38
CA ALA A 117 -5.55 11.61 -7.82
C ALA A 117 -5.88 13.02 -7.29
N ASN A 118 -4.94 13.64 -6.58
CA ASN A 118 -5.09 15.01 -6.07
C ASN A 118 -5.22 16.04 -7.21
N THR A 119 -4.48 15.86 -8.30
CA THR A 119 -4.60 16.73 -9.49
C THR A 119 -5.99 16.61 -10.10
N GLU A 120 -6.48 15.38 -10.26
CA GLU A 120 -7.81 15.12 -10.81
C GLU A 120 -8.93 15.68 -9.92
N ALA A 121 -8.85 15.44 -8.60
CA ALA A 121 -9.79 16.00 -7.64
C ALA A 121 -9.84 17.53 -7.68
N LYS A 122 -8.68 18.20 -7.79
CA LYS A 122 -8.61 19.66 -7.94
C LYS A 122 -9.27 20.15 -9.22
N ASN A 123 -9.04 19.48 -10.34
CA ASN A 123 -9.65 19.82 -11.63
C ASN A 123 -11.19 19.75 -11.55
N HIS A 124 -11.72 18.80 -10.78
CA HIS A 124 -13.15 18.60 -10.56
C HIS A 124 -13.70 19.36 -9.33
N ARG A 125 -12.86 20.12 -8.62
CA ARG A 125 -13.20 20.86 -7.38
C ARG A 125 -13.78 19.95 -6.29
N ILE A 126 -13.35 18.70 -6.24
CA ILE A 126 -13.69 17.74 -5.19
C ILE A 126 -12.63 17.81 -4.10
N GLY A 127 -13.05 18.11 -2.87
CA GLY A 127 -12.21 17.97 -1.69
C GLY A 127 -12.41 16.61 -1.04
N PHE A 128 -11.32 15.98 -0.65
CA PHE A 128 -11.24 14.72 0.09
C PHE A 128 -10.21 14.87 1.21
N ASP A 129 -10.31 14.02 2.21
CA ASP A 129 -9.41 13.98 3.36
C ASP A 129 -8.37 12.86 3.14
N ALA A 130 -8.83 11.63 2.92
CA ALA A 130 -7.96 10.47 2.74
C ALA A 130 -8.24 9.68 1.45
N LEU A 131 -7.25 8.86 1.05
CA LEU A 131 -7.41 7.86 -0.02
C LEU A 131 -7.40 6.44 0.54
N THR A 132 -8.28 5.59 0.00
CA THR A 132 -8.12 4.13 0.08
C THR A 132 -7.63 3.63 -1.28
N TYR A 133 -6.59 2.80 -1.24
CA TYR A 133 -5.99 2.21 -2.41
C TYR A 133 -6.26 0.71 -2.48
N THR A 134 -6.51 0.21 -3.68
CA THR A 134 -6.56 -1.22 -3.99
C THR A 134 -5.84 -1.48 -5.30
N ILE A 135 -4.91 -2.43 -5.31
CA ILE A 135 -4.31 -2.98 -6.53
C ILE A 135 -4.86 -4.38 -6.72
N ARG A 136 -5.48 -4.63 -7.86
CA ARG A 136 -5.96 -5.97 -8.24
C ARG A 136 -5.88 -6.17 -9.74
N THR A 137 -6.02 -7.40 -10.17
CA THR A 137 -6.16 -7.73 -11.59
C THR A 137 -7.51 -7.26 -12.10
N ASP A 138 -7.50 -6.47 -13.16
CA ASP A 138 -8.69 -6.08 -13.90
C ASP A 138 -9.27 -7.30 -14.63
N ALA A 139 -10.54 -7.60 -14.37
CA ALA A 139 -11.19 -8.80 -14.89
C ALA A 139 -11.42 -8.77 -16.41
N LEU A 140 -11.43 -7.59 -17.03
CA LEU A 140 -11.65 -7.42 -18.48
C LEU A 140 -10.34 -7.55 -19.26
N THR A 141 -9.26 -7.03 -18.71
CA THR A 141 -7.96 -6.91 -19.41
C THR A 141 -6.91 -7.90 -18.92
N GLY A 142 -7.10 -8.50 -17.73
CA GLY A 142 -6.11 -9.35 -17.06
C GLY A 142 -4.87 -8.60 -16.59
N LYS A 143 -4.87 -7.26 -16.62
CA LYS A 143 -3.73 -6.43 -16.20
C LYS A 143 -3.94 -5.90 -14.78
N PRO A 144 -2.88 -5.63 -14.01
CA PRO A 144 -2.98 -4.91 -12.75
C PRO A 144 -3.64 -3.53 -12.92
N LEU A 145 -4.43 -3.12 -11.93
CA LEU A 145 -5.15 -1.86 -11.89
C LEU A 145 -5.08 -1.26 -10.49
N TRP A 146 -4.72 0.01 -10.38
CA TRP A 146 -4.98 0.80 -9.17
C TRP A 146 -6.42 1.26 -9.18
N ILE A 147 -7.14 1.01 -8.10
CA ILE A 147 -8.43 1.59 -7.77
C ILE A 147 -8.21 2.49 -6.57
N VAL A 148 -8.55 3.76 -6.72
CA VAL A 148 -8.29 4.79 -5.72
C VAL A 148 -9.61 5.43 -5.35
N GLN A 149 -9.99 5.29 -4.10
CA GLN A 149 -11.24 5.81 -3.57
C GLN A 149 -10.95 7.03 -2.71
N LEU A 150 -11.61 8.13 -3.02
CA LEU A 150 -11.47 9.41 -2.32
C LEU A 150 -12.52 9.47 -1.23
N TYR A 151 -12.10 9.64 0.01
CA TYR A 151 -13.00 9.72 1.15
C TYR A 151 -12.95 11.10 1.79
N LYS A 152 -14.13 11.56 2.21
CA LYS A 152 -14.29 12.78 2.99
C LYS A 152 -14.80 12.41 4.38
N ALA A 153 -14.10 12.89 5.40
CA ALA A 153 -14.49 12.74 6.79
C ALA A 153 -15.82 13.46 7.04
N GLU A 154 -16.77 12.73 7.61
CA GLU A 154 -17.99 13.26 8.18
C GLU A 154 -18.01 12.97 9.68
N LYS A 155 -18.97 13.55 10.40
CA LYS A 155 -18.96 13.58 11.88
C LYS A 155 -18.81 12.21 12.54
N ASN A 156 -19.34 11.15 11.92
CA ASN A 156 -19.31 9.78 12.46
C ASN A 156 -18.98 8.72 11.39
N ASP A 157 -18.62 9.12 10.18
CA ASP A 157 -18.44 8.20 9.04
C ASP A 157 -17.53 8.81 7.97
N GLU A 158 -17.17 8.04 6.97
CA GLU A 158 -16.41 8.49 5.80
C GLU A 158 -17.28 8.38 4.55
N ARG A 159 -17.48 9.51 3.87
CA ARG A 159 -18.24 9.51 2.62
C ARG A 159 -17.30 9.34 1.43
N LEU A 160 -17.57 8.33 0.60
CA LEU A 160 -16.95 8.19 -0.71
C LEU A 160 -17.36 9.37 -1.61
N VAL A 161 -16.38 10.16 -2.05
CA VAL A 161 -16.59 11.34 -2.92
C VAL A 161 -16.04 11.16 -4.33
N GLY A 162 -15.37 10.04 -4.61
CA GLY A 162 -14.81 9.76 -5.91
C GLY A 162 -14.15 8.39 -6.01
N THR A 163 -14.10 7.83 -7.22
CA THR A 163 -13.31 6.63 -7.51
C THR A 163 -12.58 6.81 -8.81
N LEU A 164 -11.27 6.62 -8.76
CA LEU A 164 -10.34 6.76 -9.85
C LEU A 164 -9.69 5.42 -10.15
N GLN A 165 -9.26 5.25 -11.40
CA GLN A 165 -8.47 4.08 -11.80
C GLN A 165 -7.21 4.51 -12.51
N PHE A 166 -6.07 3.89 -12.17
CA PHE A 166 -4.77 4.20 -12.74
C PHE A 166 -4.02 2.94 -13.16
N SER A 167 -3.17 3.09 -14.17
CA SER A 167 -2.21 2.05 -14.58
C SER A 167 -1.11 1.91 -13.51
N PRO A 168 -0.87 0.71 -12.94
CA PRO A 168 0.24 0.47 -12.03
C PRO A 168 1.63 0.53 -12.66
N GLU A 169 1.70 0.47 -14.00
CA GLU A 169 2.96 0.51 -14.76
C GLU A 169 3.39 1.93 -15.11
N THR A 170 2.42 2.83 -15.34
CA THR A 170 2.68 4.15 -15.94
C THR A 170 2.15 5.31 -15.10
N GLY A 171 1.23 5.04 -14.16
CA GLY A 171 0.54 6.07 -13.40
C GLY A 171 -0.52 6.82 -14.22
N ALA A 172 -0.75 6.40 -15.46
CA ALA A 172 -1.75 7.02 -16.33
C ALA A 172 -3.16 6.80 -15.79
N LEU A 173 -3.98 7.86 -15.84
CA LEU A 173 -5.40 7.80 -15.52
C LEU A 173 -6.13 6.95 -16.56
N ILE A 174 -6.79 5.89 -16.10
CA ILE A 174 -7.62 4.99 -16.90
C ILE A 174 -9.09 5.43 -16.82
N LYS A 175 -9.54 5.83 -15.62
CA LYS A 175 -10.91 6.31 -15.38
C LYS A 175 -10.92 7.42 -14.33
N GLY A 176 -11.48 8.58 -14.72
CA GLY A 176 -11.62 9.80 -13.90
C GLY A 176 -12.90 9.85 -13.05
N LEU A 177 -13.07 11.00 -12.36
CA LEU A 177 -14.20 11.32 -11.47
C LEU A 177 -15.53 11.54 -12.21
#